data_AF-A0A838N197-F1
#
_entry.id   AF-A0A838N197-F1
#
_cell.length_a   1.000
_cell.length_b   1.000
_cell.length_c   1.000
_cell.angle_alpha   90.00
_cell.angle_beta   90.00
_cell.angle_gamma   90.00
#
_symmetry.space_group_name_H-M   'P 1'
#
loop_
_entity.id
_entity.type
_entity.pdbx_description
1 polymer ?
#
loop_
_entity_poly.entity_id
_entity_poly.type
_entity_poly.pdbx_seq_one_letter_code
_entity_poly.pdbx_strand_id
1 'polypeptide(L)'
;MILHPVAAAPQRFGYLGSTMFDEPEEAPAERPTDPATQAREKFDEFRMHAEFAAVFEGCRKFDAVLKPGLDAELAREVQKSVGRLEKAKVPDSPLISQASMEEAASVLSVAQGRELSTNDYHIHRRPGEVMIVRWLQGEQVETFYTRMQAHFDAALKHYREEERQSQGWKQDPQTLAYLEALDKLDARMADRYLRDVIRKHNVFILSTQSADELDILHLCDVVMGVEPAALLGTASAPSDAPTEQERAWFFKLFSLRGMKDGVEQMCFFTYLQKTDEGGW
;
A
#
# COMPACT_ATOMS: atom_id res chain seq x y z
N MET A 1 45.93 -73.44 42.53
CA MET A 1 45.00 -73.24 43.66
C MET A 1 45.17 -71.80 44.11
N ILE A 2 44.06 -71.06 44.27
CA ILE A 2 43.93 -69.67 44.75
C ILE A 2 44.37 -68.61 43.71
N LEU A 3 43.47 -68.03 42.90
CA LEU A 3 42.32 -67.13 43.12
C LEU A 3 42.68 -65.63 43.06
N HIS A 4 42.19 -65.03 41.97
CA HIS A 4 41.60 -63.70 41.80
C HIS A 4 42.44 -62.45 41.43
N PRO A 5 41.81 -61.53 40.65
CA PRO A 5 42.45 -60.59 39.75
C PRO A 5 42.34 -59.14 40.27
N VAL A 6 43.09 -58.22 39.65
CA VAL A 6 42.83 -56.78 39.79
C VAL A 6 42.61 -56.20 38.40
N ALA A 7 41.36 -55.85 38.14
CA ALA A 7 40.92 -55.09 36.99
C ALA A 7 41.48 -53.66 37.06
N ALA A 8 42.17 -53.24 36.01
CA ALA A 8 42.51 -51.84 35.81
C ALA A 8 41.28 -51.10 35.26
N ALA A 9 40.88 -50.05 35.97
CA ALA A 9 39.74 -49.20 35.63
C ALA A 9 39.96 -48.48 34.27
N PRO A 10 38.92 -48.32 33.44
CA PRO A 10 38.99 -47.43 32.29
C PRO A 10 39.10 -45.98 32.79
N GLN A 11 40.13 -45.29 32.31
CA GLN A 11 40.31 -43.86 32.49
C GLN A 11 39.07 -43.12 31.99
N ARG A 12 38.40 -42.42 32.91
CA ARG A 12 37.30 -41.50 32.61
C ARG A 12 37.86 -40.37 31.76
N PHE A 13 37.55 -40.37 30.47
CA PHE A 13 37.63 -39.16 29.65
C PHE A 13 36.68 -38.14 30.27
N GLY A 14 37.24 -37.09 30.85
CA GLY A 14 36.50 -35.90 31.20
C GLY A 14 35.97 -35.29 29.90
N TYR A 15 34.66 -35.41 29.68
CA TYR A 15 33.96 -34.52 28.77
C TYR A 15 34.10 -33.12 29.35
N LEU A 16 35.03 -32.34 28.80
CA LEU A 16 34.97 -30.90 28.84
C LEU A 16 33.61 -30.54 28.24
N GLY A 17 32.68 -30.12 29.11
CA GLY A 17 31.38 -29.62 28.73
C GLY A 17 31.57 -28.49 27.74
N SER A 18 31.39 -28.80 26.47
CA SER A 18 31.24 -27.81 25.43
C SER A 18 29.93 -27.11 25.73
N THR A 19 30.02 -25.87 26.20
CA THR A 19 28.97 -24.85 26.09
C THR A 19 28.78 -24.60 24.59
N MET A 20 28.11 -25.54 23.91
CA MET A 20 27.66 -25.33 22.54
C MET A 20 26.34 -24.57 22.63
N PHE A 21 26.39 -23.31 22.22
CA PHE A 21 25.28 -22.39 22.05
C PHE A 21 24.64 -21.90 23.36
N ASP A 22 25.18 -20.81 23.90
CA ASP A 22 24.29 -19.81 24.51
C ASP A 22 23.37 -19.32 23.39
N GLU A 23 22.13 -19.81 23.36
CA GLU A 23 21.09 -19.20 22.52
C GLU A 23 21.05 -17.71 22.89
N PRO A 24 21.10 -16.79 21.91
CA PRO A 24 20.95 -15.38 22.20
C PRO A 24 19.64 -15.22 22.98
N GLU A 25 19.69 -14.61 24.17
CA GLU A 25 18.49 -14.31 24.96
C GLU A 25 17.49 -13.65 24.02
N GLU A 26 16.40 -14.37 23.69
CA GLU A 26 15.30 -13.80 22.93
C GLU A 26 14.88 -12.54 23.68
N ALA A 27 15.07 -11.39 23.03
CA ALA A 27 14.61 -10.12 23.57
C ALA A 27 13.15 -10.33 24.00
N PRO A 28 12.75 -9.89 25.20
CA PRO A 28 11.44 -10.18 25.75
C PRO A 28 10.40 -9.82 24.69
N ALA A 29 9.66 -10.84 24.25
CA ALA A 29 8.67 -10.72 23.19
C ALA A 29 7.84 -9.46 23.47
N GLU A 30 7.77 -8.58 22.46
CA GLU A 30 6.89 -7.42 22.48
C GLU A 30 5.54 -7.85 23.05
N ARG A 31 5.01 -7.08 24.00
CA ARG A 31 3.80 -7.47 24.75
C ARG A 31 2.74 -7.97 23.77
N PRO A 32 2.09 -9.11 24.05
CA PRO A 32 1.09 -9.65 23.15
C PRO A 32 0.03 -8.59 22.83
N THR A 33 0.03 -8.12 21.58
CA THR A 33 -1.02 -7.24 21.06
C THR A 33 -2.36 -7.95 21.20
N ASP A 34 -3.38 -7.21 21.61
CA ASP A 34 -4.76 -7.72 21.64
C ASP A 34 -5.10 -8.34 20.27
N PRO A 35 -5.56 -9.62 20.22
CA PRO A 35 -5.81 -10.31 18.96
C PRO A 35 -6.72 -9.56 17.97
N ALA A 36 -7.73 -8.84 18.48
CA ALA A 36 -8.61 -8.05 17.62
C ALA A 36 -7.89 -6.84 17.02
N THR A 37 -7.00 -6.21 17.79
CA THR A 37 -6.13 -5.12 17.31
C THR A 37 -5.18 -5.63 16.23
N GLN A 38 -4.51 -6.77 16.45
CA GLN A 38 -3.63 -7.38 15.45
C GLN A 38 -4.38 -7.73 14.14
N ALA A 39 -5.60 -8.28 14.25
CA ALA A 39 -6.43 -8.57 13.08
C ALA A 39 -6.81 -7.29 12.32
N ARG A 40 -7.11 -6.21 13.04
CA ARG A 40 -7.43 -4.91 12.46
C ARG A 40 -6.23 -4.25 11.77
N GLU A 41 -5.04 -4.35 12.32
CA GLU A 41 -3.81 -3.87 11.67
C GLU A 41 -3.59 -4.57 10.34
N LYS A 42 -3.75 -5.90 10.29
CA LYS A 42 -3.69 -6.68 9.04
C LYS A 42 -4.80 -6.33 8.06
N PHE A 43 -6.00 -6.08 8.55
CA PHE A 43 -7.09 -5.56 7.73
C PHE A 43 -6.70 -4.24 7.04
N ASP A 44 -6.15 -3.30 7.81
CA ASP A 44 -5.78 -1.98 7.29
C ASP A 44 -4.60 -2.06 6.30
N GLU A 45 -3.66 -2.98 6.53
CA GLU A 45 -2.57 -3.33 5.59
C GLU A 45 -3.15 -3.84 4.25
N PHE A 46 -4.03 -4.85 4.26
CA PHE A 46 -4.63 -5.37 3.02
C PHE A 46 -5.51 -4.35 2.31
N ARG A 47 -6.20 -3.48 3.05
CA ARG A 47 -6.94 -2.36 2.46
C ARG A 47 -6.00 -1.42 1.70
N MET A 48 -4.84 -1.08 2.27
CA MET A 48 -3.85 -0.23 1.60
C MET A 48 -3.31 -0.90 0.33
N HIS A 49 -2.94 -2.18 0.40
CA HIS A 49 -2.49 -2.94 -0.78
C HIS A 49 -3.57 -3.03 -1.86
N ALA A 50 -4.83 -3.21 -1.48
CA ALA A 50 -5.94 -3.27 -2.41
C ALA A 50 -6.19 -1.93 -3.12
N GLU A 51 -6.12 -0.80 -2.41
CA GLU A 51 -6.19 0.53 -3.05
C GLU A 51 -5.01 0.73 -3.99
N PHE A 52 -3.78 0.43 -3.53
CA PHE A 52 -2.58 0.54 -4.35
C PHE A 52 -2.69 -0.27 -5.66
N ALA A 53 -3.06 -1.54 -5.56
CA ALA A 53 -3.24 -2.40 -6.72
C ALA A 53 -4.34 -1.88 -7.66
N ALA A 54 -5.50 -1.47 -7.13
CA ALA A 54 -6.60 -0.96 -7.93
C ALA A 54 -6.29 0.37 -8.64
N VAL A 55 -5.49 1.24 -8.01
CA VAL A 55 -5.05 2.51 -8.62
C VAL A 55 -4.11 2.26 -9.79
N PHE A 56 -3.13 1.36 -9.65
CA PHE A 56 -2.00 1.22 -10.58
C PHE A 56 -2.12 0.07 -11.59
N GLU A 57 -3.02 -0.89 -11.41
CA GLU A 57 -3.14 -2.01 -12.37
C GLU A 57 -3.79 -1.65 -13.73
N GLY A 58 -4.15 -0.38 -13.94
CA GLY A 58 -4.74 0.16 -15.16
C GLY A 58 -4.06 -0.32 -16.45
N CYS A 59 -2.74 -0.26 -16.53
CA CYS A 59 -2.00 -0.67 -17.73
C CYS A 59 -2.12 -2.16 -18.03
N ARG A 60 -2.13 -2.98 -16.97
CA ARG A 60 -2.19 -4.43 -17.07
C ARG A 60 -3.60 -4.96 -17.36
N LYS A 61 -4.64 -4.24 -16.94
CA LYS A 61 -6.02 -4.77 -16.86
C LYS A 61 -7.09 -3.97 -17.62
N PHE A 62 -6.84 -2.70 -17.94
CA PHE A 62 -7.86 -1.76 -18.40
C PHE A 62 -7.43 -0.94 -19.62
N ASP A 63 -6.43 -1.41 -20.35
CA ASP A 63 -5.86 -0.74 -21.53
C ASP A 63 -5.45 0.72 -21.28
N ALA A 64 -5.28 1.11 -20.01
CA ALA A 64 -4.78 2.42 -19.66
C ALA A 64 -3.33 2.52 -20.11
N VAL A 65 -2.92 3.66 -20.64
CA VAL A 65 -1.54 3.85 -21.04
C VAL A 65 -0.85 4.91 -20.19
N LEU A 66 0.47 4.82 -20.12
CA LEU A 66 1.29 5.90 -19.59
C LEU A 66 1.36 7.00 -20.64
N LYS A 67 0.87 8.19 -20.29
CA LYS A 67 0.95 9.41 -21.10
C LYS A 67 2.03 10.32 -20.50
N PRO A 68 3.31 10.14 -20.88
CA PRO A 68 4.34 11.07 -20.47
C PRO A 68 4.10 12.45 -21.11
N GLY A 69 4.66 13.49 -20.50
CA GLY A 69 4.57 14.85 -21.02
C GLY A 69 3.35 15.62 -20.50
N LEU A 70 2.82 15.25 -19.33
CA LEU A 70 1.91 16.12 -18.61
C LEU A 70 2.59 17.49 -18.41
N ASP A 71 1.88 18.54 -18.79
CA ASP A 71 2.35 19.91 -18.67
C ASP A 71 2.81 20.21 -17.24
N ALA A 72 3.98 20.85 -17.12
CA ALA A 72 4.61 21.08 -15.83
C ALA A 72 3.83 22.07 -14.95
N GLU A 73 3.19 23.06 -15.57
CA GLU A 73 2.36 24.02 -14.85
C GLU A 73 1.11 23.32 -14.32
N LEU A 74 0.47 22.49 -15.14
CA LEU A 74 -0.68 21.69 -14.75
C LEU A 74 -0.35 20.70 -13.62
N ALA A 75 0.74 19.95 -13.74
CA ALA A 75 1.18 19.03 -12.69
C ALA A 75 1.37 19.76 -11.35
N ARG A 76 1.99 20.95 -11.40
CA ARG A 76 2.20 21.79 -10.22
C ARG A 76 0.91 22.42 -9.69
N GLU A 77 -0.03 22.76 -10.56
CA GLU A 77 -1.36 23.25 -10.19
C GLU A 77 -2.11 22.17 -9.41
N VAL A 78 -2.20 20.95 -9.95
CA VAL A 78 -2.83 19.80 -9.30
C VAL A 78 -2.16 19.52 -7.95
N GLN A 79 -0.83 19.46 -7.90
CA GLN A 79 -0.08 19.25 -6.65
C GLN A 79 -0.42 20.31 -5.59
N LYS A 80 -0.43 21.60 -5.97
CA LYS A 80 -0.75 22.71 -5.06
C LYS A 80 -2.20 22.62 -4.58
N SER A 81 -3.14 22.34 -5.47
CA SER A 81 -4.57 22.26 -5.14
C SER A 81 -4.85 21.09 -4.20
N VAL A 82 -4.33 19.90 -4.52
CA VAL A 82 -4.42 18.73 -3.63
C VAL A 82 -3.78 19.02 -2.27
N GLY A 83 -2.62 19.71 -2.24
CA GLY A 83 -1.97 20.11 -1.00
C GLY A 83 -2.76 21.13 -0.16
N ARG A 84 -3.55 22.01 -0.79
CA ARG A 84 -4.48 22.91 -0.09
C ARG A 84 -5.70 22.15 0.43
N LEU A 85 -6.29 21.28 -0.40
CA LEU A 85 -7.42 20.43 -0.02
C LEU A 85 -7.07 19.53 1.16
N GLU A 86 -5.86 18.99 1.20
CA GLU A 86 -5.37 18.17 2.32
C GLU A 86 -5.38 18.94 3.64
N LYS A 87 -5.01 20.22 3.62
CA LYS A 87 -5.05 21.12 4.79
C LYS A 87 -6.46 21.61 5.11
N ALA A 88 -7.37 21.55 4.15
CA ALA A 88 -8.75 22.01 4.28
C ALA A 88 -9.73 20.88 4.68
N LYS A 89 -9.22 19.68 4.97
CA LYS A 89 -10.00 18.60 5.55
C LYS A 89 -10.56 19.00 6.91
N VAL A 90 -11.76 18.49 7.23
CA VAL A 90 -12.31 18.55 8.57
C VAL A 90 -11.40 17.78 9.53
N PRO A 91 -11.11 18.29 10.75
CA PRO A 91 -10.27 17.58 11.71
C PRO A 91 -10.73 16.12 11.92
N ASP A 92 -9.76 15.21 11.96
CA ASP A 92 -9.97 13.76 12.15
C ASP A 92 -10.90 13.09 11.11
N SER A 93 -11.10 13.72 9.95
CA SER A 93 -11.99 13.25 8.90
C SER A 93 -11.38 13.44 7.51
N PRO A 94 -11.63 12.53 6.55
CA PRO A 94 -11.20 12.71 5.17
C PRO A 94 -12.12 13.68 4.39
N LEU A 95 -13.15 14.23 5.04
CA LEU A 95 -14.11 15.15 4.43
C LEU A 95 -13.48 16.51 4.14
N ILE A 96 -13.60 16.99 2.91
CA ILE A 96 -13.23 18.36 2.52
C ILE A 96 -14.25 19.35 3.10
N SER A 97 -13.76 20.43 3.71
CA SER A 97 -14.62 21.49 4.24
C SER A 97 -15.44 22.19 3.14
N GLN A 98 -16.61 22.72 3.51
CA GLN A 98 -17.51 23.41 2.57
C GLN A 98 -16.82 24.56 1.82
N ALA A 99 -15.91 25.28 2.50
CA ALA A 99 -15.17 26.41 1.91
C ALA A 99 -14.23 26.00 0.76
N SER A 100 -13.89 24.72 0.63
CA SER A 100 -12.98 24.20 -0.39
C SER A 100 -13.64 23.25 -1.40
N MET A 101 -14.99 23.16 -1.41
CA MET A 101 -15.71 22.29 -2.34
C MET A 101 -15.54 22.70 -3.81
N GLU A 102 -15.50 24.00 -4.11
CA GLU A 102 -15.29 24.49 -5.48
C GLU A 102 -13.90 24.10 -6.01
N GLU A 103 -12.87 24.19 -5.15
CA GLU A 103 -11.52 23.77 -5.49
C GLU A 103 -11.45 22.24 -5.73
N ALA A 104 -12.10 21.45 -4.88
CA ALA A 104 -12.18 20.00 -5.07
C ALA A 104 -12.89 19.63 -6.39
N ALA A 105 -14.01 20.29 -6.70
CA ALA A 105 -14.72 20.11 -7.95
C ALA A 105 -13.86 20.50 -9.17
N SER A 106 -13.08 21.58 -9.05
CA SER A 106 -12.16 22.04 -10.09
C SER A 106 -11.09 20.98 -10.41
N VAL A 107 -10.45 20.41 -9.38
CA VAL A 107 -9.43 19.35 -9.56
C VAL A 107 -10.01 18.12 -10.28
N LEU A 108 -11.24 17.71 -9.94
CA LEU A 108 -11.91 16.58 -10.60
C LEU A 108 -12.30 16.89 -12.06
N SER A 109 -12.53 18.17 -12.39
CA SER A 109 -12.94 18.60 -13.73
C SER A 109 -11.76 18.91 -14.67
N VAL A 110 -10.50 18.86 -14.18
CA VAL A 110 -9.30 19.17 -14.96
C VAL A 110 -9.23 18.36 -16.25
N ALA A 111 -9.49 17.05 -16.17
CA ALA A 111 -9.38 16.17 -17.33
C ALA A 111 -10.32 16.61 -18.46
N GLN A 112 -11.57 16.96 -18.15
CA GLN A 112 -12.54 17.42 -19.14
C GLN A 112 -12.13 18.78 -19.73
N GLY A 113 -11.72 19.74 -18.89
CA GLY A 113 -11.35 21.09 -19.34
C GLY A 113 -10.06 21.14 -20.17
N ARG A 114 -9.23 20.10 -20.11
CA ARG A 114 -7.96 19.98 -20.82
C ARG A 114 -7.96 18.86 -21.88
N GLU A 115 -9.11 18.25 -22.14
CA GLU A 115 -9.27 17.13 -23.09
C GLU A 115 -8.33 15.94 -22.80
N LEU A 116 -8.07 15.68 -21.51
CA LEU A 116 -7.26 14.55 -21.07
C LEU A 116 -8.13 13.29 -20.90
N SER A 117 -7.56 12.14 -21.25
CA SER A 117 -8.18 10.82 -21.01
C SER A 117 -8.40 10.57 -19.51
N THR A 118 -9.59 10.11 -19.13
CA THR A 118 -9.93 9.67 -17.75
C THR A 118 -9.66 8.19 -17.52
N ASN A 119 -8.88 7.53 -18.38
CA ASN A 119 -8.43 6.15 -18.09
C ASN A 119 -6.91 6.09 -17.90
N ASP A 120 -6.19 7.00 -18.56
CA ASP A 120 -4.74 6.97 -18.66
C ASP A 120 -4.02 7.61 -17.46
N TYR A 121 -2.74 7.25 -17.31
CA TYR A 121 -1.86 7.86 -16.33
C TYR A 121 -1.11 9.03 -16.98
N HIS A 122 -1.39 10.25 -16.55
CA HIS A 122 -0.70 11.45 -17.03
C HIS A 122 0.52 11.73 -16.17
N ILE A 123 1.70 11.76 -16.78
CA ILE A 123 2.96 11.72 -16.05
C ILE A 123 3.80 12.96 -16.33
N HIS A 124 4.20 13.64 -15.26
CA HIS A 124 5.26 14.63 -15.25
C HIS A 124 6.48 14.06 -14.51
N ARG A 125 7.69 14.26 -15.06
CA ARG A 125 8.93 13.67 -14.55
C ARG A 125 10.01 14.73 -14.37
N ARG A 126 10.79 14.57 -13.32
CA ARG A 126 12.10 15.19 -13.13
C ARG A 126 13.09 14.09 -12.74
N PRO A 127 14.41 14.28 -12.91
CA PRO A 127 15.37 13.35 -12.34
C PRO A 127 15.08 13.15 -10.85
N GLY A 128 14.90 11.88 -10.43
CA GLY A 128 14.62 11.52 -9.04
C GLY A 128 13.15 11.67 -8.62
N GLU A 129 12.25 12.15 -9.47
CA GLU A 129 10.87 12.43 -9.09
C GLU A 129 9.84 12.17 -10.21
N VAL A 130 8.67 11.65 -9.83
CA VAL A 130 7.56 11.41 -10.75
C VAL A 130 6.25 11.86 -10.12
N MET A 131 5.48 12.65 -10.86
CA MET A 131 4.09 12.97 -10.56
C MET A 131 3.18 12.23 -11.54
N ILE A 132 2.23 11.47 -11.01
CA ILE A 132 1.25 10.71 -11.79
C ILE A 132 -0.13 11.22 -11.45
N VAL A 133 -0.93 11.53 -12.45
CA VAL A 133 -2.33 11.94 -12.27
C VAL A 133 -3.24 11.05 -13.10
N ARG A 134 -4.25 10.47 -12.47
CA ARG A 134 -5.28 9.68 -13.13
C ARG A 134 -6.65 10.11 -12.64
N TRP A 135 -7.48 10.56 -13.56
CA TRP A 135 -8.89 10.82 -13.30
C TRP A 135 -9.70 9.60 -13.66
N LEU A 136 -10.79 9.31 -12.95
CA LEU A 136 -11.81 8.31 -13.32
C LEU A 136 -13.19 8.94 -13.21
N GLN A 137 -14.14 8.50 -14.03
CA GLN A 137 -15.53 8.95 -13.94
C GLN A 137 -16.54 7.84 -14.26
N GLY A 138 -17.73 7.91 -13.66
CA GLY A 138 -18.85 7.02 -13.98
C GLY A 138 -18.50 5.53 -13.83
N GLU A 139 -18.63 4.75 -14.91
CA GLU A 139 -18.34 3.30 -14.90
C GLU A 139 -16.88 2.96 -14.55
N GLN A 140 -15.94 3.87 -14.80
CA GLN A 140 -14.54 3.66 -14.39
C GLN A 140 -14.40 3.67 -12.86
N VAL A 141 -15.20 4.49 -12.18
CA VAL A 141 -15.26 4.52 -10.72
C VAL A 141 -15.90 3.26 -10.15
N GLU A 142 -16.97 2.76 -10.78
CA GLU A 142 -17.54 1.45 -10.43
C GLU A 142 -16.49 0.35 -10.54
N THR A 143 -15.78 0.31 -11.68
CA THR A 143 -14.73 -0.66 -11.96
C THR A 143 -13.63 -0.58 -10.91
N PHE A 144 -13.17 0.61 -10.54
CA PHE A 144 -12.19 0.80 -9.47
C PHE A 144 -12.64 0.16 -8.16
N TYR A 145 -13.87 0.42 -7.69
CA TYR A 145 -14.37 -0.16 -6.45
C TYR A 145 -14.53 -1.67 -6.51
N THR A 146 -15.01 -2.22 -7.63
CA THR A 146 -15.10 -3.67 -7.82
C THR A 146 -13.73 -4.33 -7.73
N ARG A 147 -12.69 -3.71 -8.31
CA ARG A 147 -11.32 -4.23 -8.28
C ARG A 147 -10.67 -4.10 -6.92
N MET A 148 -10.83 -2.96 -6.27
CA MET A 148 -10.36 -2.77 -4.91
C MET A 148 -10.98 -3.81 -3.96
N GLN A 149 -12.28 -4.09 -4.08
CA GLN A 149 -12.92 -5.17 -3.32
C GLN A 149 -12.30 -6.54 -3.66
N ALA A 150 -12.14 -6.86 -4.94
CA ALA A 150 -11.58 -8.14 -5.36
C ALA A 150 -10.14 -8.37 -4.85
N HIS A 151 -9.29 -7.35 -4.88
CA HIS A 151 -7.93 -7.42 -4.33
C HIS A 151 -7.96 -7.61 -2.81
N PHE A 152 -8.81 -6.86 -2.12
CA PHE A 152 -8.96 -6.97 -0.67
C PHE A 152 -9.43 -8.38 -0.26
N ASP A 153 -10.49 -8.88 -0.89
CA ASP A 153 -11.05 -10.19 -0.58
C ASP A 153 -10.06 -11.32 -0.87
N ALA A 154 -9.32 -11.23 -1.98
CA ALA A 154 -8.30 -12.22 -2.34
C ALA A 154 -7.15 -12.25 -1.32
N ALA A 155 -6.63 -11.08 -0.94
CA ALA A 155 -5.54 -10.97 0.03
C ALA A 155 -5.96 -11.47 1.41
N LEU A 156 -7.11 -11.00 1.92
CA LEU A 156 -7.60 -11.39 3.24
C LEU A 156 -7.91 -12.89 3.30
N LYS A 157 -8.51 -13.46 2.25
CA LYS A 157 -8.78 -14.91 2.20
C LYS A 157 -7.49 -15.72 2.23
N HIS A 158 -6.52 -15.36 1.38
CA HIS A 158 -5.25 -16.08 1.31
C HIS A 158 -4.53 -16.03 2.66
N TYR A 159 -4.43 -14.85 3.28
CA TYR A 159 -3.79 -14.68 4.57
C TYR A 159 -4.47 -15.49 5.69
N ARG A 160 -5.81 -15.53 5.73
CA ARG A 160 -6.55 -16.38 6.69
C ARG A 160 -6.20 -17.85 6.53
N GLU A 161 -6.09 -18.33 5.30
CA GLU A 161 -5.75 -19.73 5.02
C GLU A 161 -4.31 -20.04 5.47
N GLU A 162 -3.36 -19.13 5.22
CA GLU A 162 -1.97 -19.27 5.67
C GLU A 162 -1.85 -19.25 7.20
N GLU A 163 -2.48 -18.29 7.89
CA GLU A 163 -2.42 -18.19 9.35
C GLU A 163 -3.05 -19.39 10.04
N ARG A 164 -4.13 -19.95 9.48
CA ARG A 164 -4.71 -21.20 10.00
C ARG A 164 -3.77 -22.39 9.82
N GLN A 165 -3.06 -22.47 8.71
CA GLN A 165 -2.09 -23.56 8.47
C GLN A 165 -0.86 -23.42 9.37
N SER A 166 -0.37 -22.19 9.57
CA SER A 166 0.84 -21.92 10.34
C SER A 166 0.61 -21.97 11.85
N GLN A 167 -0.54 -21.50 12.34
CA GLN A 167 -0.80 -21.32 13.77
C GLN A 167 -1.93 -22.20 14.33
N GLY A 168 -2.77 -22.80 13.47
CA GLY A 168 -3.93 -23.56 13.91
C GLY A 168 -3.61 -24.78 14.79
N TRP A 169 -2.37 -25.26 14.80
CA TRP A 169 -1.93 -26.34 15.68
C TRP A 169 -1.62 -25.88 17.12
N LYS A 170 -1.33 -24.59 17.36
CA LYS A 170 -0.88 -24.09 18.67
C LYS A 170 -1.98 -24.21 19.74
N GLN A 171 -3.25 -24.20 19.34
CA GLN A 171 -4.46 -24.41 20.16
C GLN A 171 -4.53 -23.56 21.46
N ASP A 172 -3.65 -22.57 21.61
CA ASP A 172 -3.63 -21.68 22.75
C ASP A 172 -4.74 -20.61 22.61
N PRO A 173 -5.27 -20.09 23.73
CA PRO A 173 -6.40 -19.18 23.69
C PRO A 173 -6.17 -17.89 22.87
N GLN A 174 -4.93 -17.39 22.83
CA GLN A 174 -4.63 -16.14 22.15
C GLN A 174 -4.62 -16.33 20.62
N THR A 175 -3.98 -17.40 20.14
CA THR A 175 -3.99 -17.75 18.72
C THR A 175 -5.41 -18.01 18.22
N LEU A 176 -6.21 -18.77 18.99
CA LEU A 176 -7.60 -19.05 18.60
C LEU A 176 -8.45 -17.77 18.54
N ALA A 177 -8.28 -16.86 19.50
CA ALA A 177 -8.95 -15.56 19.49
C ALA A 177 -8.53 -14.68 18.29
N TYR A 178 -7.25 -14.73 17.89
CA TYR A 178 -6.75 -14.03 16.71
C TYR A 178 -7.37 -14.56 15.42
N LEU A 179 -7.37 -15.88 15.23
CA LEU A 179 -7.97 -16.51 14.05
C LEU A 179 -9.48 -16.24 13.97
N GLU A 180 -10.19 -16.28 15.10
CA GLU A 180 -11.61 -15.92 15.16
C GLU A 180 -11.84 -14.44 14.84
N ALA A 181 -10.99 -13.54 15.34
CA ALA A 181 -11.06 -12.12 15.02
C ALA A 181 -10.81 -11.88 13.52
N LEU A 182 -9.83 -12.57 12.92
CA LEU A 182 -9.57 -12.54 11.49
C LEU A 182 -10.80 -12.99 10.70
N ASP A 183 -11.48 -14.07 11.08
CA ASP A 183 -12.66 -14.59 10.39
C ASP A 183 -13.85 -13.63 10.42
N LYS A 184 -13.97 -12.83 11.49
CA LYS A 184 -15.04 -11.83 11.63
C LYS A 184 -14.80 -10.56 10.82
N LEU A 185 -13.60 -10.38 10.25
CA LEU A 185 -13.32 -9.23 9.39
C LEU A 185 -14.16 -9.32 8.11
N ASP A 186 -15.19 -8.50 8.01
CA ASP A 186 -15.89 -8.29 6.75
C ASP A 186 -15.95 -6.80 6.47
N ALA A 187 -15.70 -6.43 5.23
CA ALA A 187 -15.77 -5.04 4.83
C ALA A 187 -16.08 -4.87 3.36
N ARG A 188 -17.09 -4.03 3.12
CA ARG A 188 -17.35 -3.45 1.83
C ARG A 188 -16.46 -2.23 1.65
N MET A 189 -15.52 -2.32 0.71
CA MET A 189 -14.56 -1.25 0.40
C MET A 189 -15.28 0.05 0.02
N ALA A 190 -16.38 -0.01 -0.74
CA ALA A 190 -17.16 1.19 -1.06
C ALA A 190 -17.63 1.96 0.20
N ASP A 191 -18.02 1.25 1.26
CA ASP A 191 -18.50 1.86 2.50
C ASP A 191 -17.35 2.49 3.28
N ARG A 192 -16.21 1.78 3.36
CA ARG A 192 -14.97 2.30 3.99
C ARG A 192 -14.46 3.57 3.34
N TYR A 193 -14.67 3.69 2.03
CA TYR A 193 -14.30 4.86 1.24
C TYR A 193 -15.44 5.87 1.09
N LEU A 194 -16.47 5.76 1.95
CA LEU A 194 -17.57 6.72 2.10
C LEU A 194 -18.38 6.98 0.82
N ARG A 195 -18.44 5.99 -0.08
CA ARG A 195 -19.08 6.13 -1.39
C ARG A 195 -20.54 6.55 -1.31
N ASP A 196 -21.31 5.91 -0.44
CA ASP A 196 -22.73 6.23 -0.27
C ASP A 196 -22.93 7.63 0.32
N VAL A 197 -22.02 8.08 1.20
CA VAL A 197 -22.03 9.43 1.75
C VAL A 197 -21.73 10.46 0.66
N ILE A 198 -20.71 10.21 -0.18
CA ILE A 198 -20.38 11.05 -1.35
C ILE A 198 -21.61 11.22 -2.24
N ARG A 199 -22.25 10.11 -2.63
CA ARG A 199 -23.42 10.11 -3.53
C ARG A 199 -24.63 10.80 -2.93
N LYS A 200 -24.93 10.53 -1.66
CA LYS A 200 -26.12 11.05 -0.99
C LYS A 200 -26.01 12.53 -0.65
N HIS A 201 -24.82 12.99 -0.29
CA HIS A 201 -24.62 14.34 0.24
C HIS A 201 -23.83 15.27 -0.69
N ASN A 202 -23.39 14.78 -1.86
CA ASN A 202 -22.55 15.51 -2.82
C ASN A 202 -21.32 16.14 -2.15
N VAL A 203 -20.69 15.39 -1.25
CA VAL A 203 -19.49 15.81 -0.53
C VAL A 203 -18.23 15.32 -1.25
N PHE A 204 -17.10 15.98 -0.96
CA PHE A 204 -15.78 15.57 -1.45
C PHE A 204 -14.97 14.94 -0.32
N ILE A 205 -14.35 13.80 -0.62
CA ILE A 205 -13.49 13.05 0.30
C ILE A 205 -12.08 13.03 -0.28
N LEU A 206 -11.09 13.38 0.53
CA LEU A 206 -9.67 13.26 0.19
C LEU A 206 -9.00 12.35 1.22
N SER A 207 -8.44 11.25 0.73
CA SER A 207 -7.61 10.36 1.55
C SER A 207 -6.18 10.40 1.06
N THR A 208 -5.26 10.22 2.02
CA THR A 208 -3.82 10.25 1.76
C THR A 208 -3.21 8.96 2.26
N GLN A 209 -2.34 8.37 1.47
CA GLN A 209 -1.47 7.28 1.86
C GLN A 209 -0.02 7.68 1.59
N SER A 210 0.89 7.27 2.46
CA SER A 210 2.32 7.47 2.25
C SER A 210 3.11 6.26 2.74
N ALA A 211 4.23 6.00 2.09
CA ALA A 211 5.24 5.05 2.50
C ALA A 211 6.61 5.67 2.25
N ASP A 212 7.52 5.54 3.21
CA ASP A 212 8.88 6.08 3.08
C ASP A 212 9.69 5.28 2.07
N GLU A 213 9.42 3.98 1.96
CA GLU A 213 10.07 3.06 1.04
C GLU A 213 9.04 2.21 0.31
N LEU A 214 8.85 2.52 -0.97
CA LEU A 214 8.18 1.69 -1.95
C LEU A 214 9.23 1.09 -2.88
N ASP A 215 9.21 -0.23 -3.05
CA ASP A 215 10.01 -0.90 -4.08
C ASP A 215 9.44 -0.59 -5.47
N ILE A 216 10.16 0.24 -6.23
CA ILE A 216 9.67 0.74 -7.51
C ILE A 216 9.54 -0.36 -8.57
N LEU A 217 10.34 -1.42 -8.48
CA LEU A 217 10.25 -2.55 -9.40
C LEU A 217 8.99 -3.37 -9.12
N HIS A 218 8.60 -3.52 -7.85
CA HIS A 218 7.32 -4.14 -7.53
C HIS A 218 6.14 -3.37 -8.15
N LEU A 219 6.15 -2.03 -8.05
CA LEU A 219 5.14 -1.20 -8.71
C LEU A 219 5.14 -1.42 -10.25
N CYS A 220 6.31 -1.33 -10.89
CA CYS A 220 6.42 -1.40 -12.35
C CYS A 220 6.08 -2.80 -12.88
N ASP A 221 6.73 -3.84 -12.35
CA ASP A 221 6.71 -5.17 -12.94
C ASP A 221 5.48 -5.96 -12.51
N VAL A 222 5.15 -5.91 -11.22
CA VAL A 222 4.10 -6.76 -10.63
C VAL A 222 2.72 -6.10 -10.73
N VAL A 223 2.64 -4.81 -10.39
CA VAL A 223 1.35 -4.11 -10.31
C VAL A 223 0.95 -3.52 -11.66
N MET A 224 1.79 -2.68 -12.25
CA MET A 224 1.49 -1.97 -13.49
C MET A 224 1.74 -2.81 -14.74
N GLY A 225 2.72 -3.72 -14.71
CA GLY A 225 3.16 -4.48 -15.87
C GLY A 225 3.82 -3.62 -16.94
N VAL A 226 4.67 -2.66 -16.55
CA VAL A 226 5.38 -1.75 -17.45
C VAL A 226 6.88 -1.74 -17.16
N GLU A 227 7.68 -1.41 -18.16
CA GLU A 227 9.11 -1.16 -17.97
C GLU A 227 9.34 0.03 -17.02
N PRO A 228 10.28 -0.05 -16.06
CA PRO A 228 10.58 1.06 -15.14
C PRO A 228 10.89 2.38 -15.86
N ALA A 229 11.64 2.33 -16.98
CA ALA A 229 11.93 3.52 -17.78
C ALA A 229 10.68 4.17 -18.40
N ALA A 230 9.63 3.37 -18.67
CA ALA A 230 8.37 3.88 -19.17
C ALA A 230 7.60 4.66 -18.10
N LEU A 231 7.78 4.37 -16.81
CA LEU A 231 7.18 5.10 -15.69
C LEU A 231 8.06 6.27 -15.21
N LEU A 232 9.35 6.00 -14.99
CA LEU A 232 10.31 6.88 -14.31
C LEU A 232 11.08 7.79 -15.26
N GLY A 233 11.16 7.43 -16.55
CA GLY A 233 12.12 8.00 -17.47
C GLY A 233 13.50 7.38 -17.32
N THR A 234 14.26 7.36 -18.42
CA THR A 234 15.57 6.69 -18.50
C THR A 234 16.60 7.21 -17.50
N ALA A 235 16.55 8.50 -17.15
CA ALA A 235 17.47 9.11 -16.20
C ALA A 235 17.23 8.68 -14.74
N SER A 236 16.08 8.08 -14.44
CA SER A 236 15.71 7.69 -13.07
C SER A 236 15.40 6.20 -12.92
N ALA A 237 15.21 5.50 -14.04
CA ALA A 237 15.05 4.06 -14.06
C ALA A 237 16.22 3.34 -13.35
N PRO A 238 15.95 2.32 -12.51
CA PRO A 238 17.00 1.46 -11.99
C PRO A 238 17.78 0.77 -13.12
N SER A 239 19.04 0.42 -12.85
CA SER A 239 19.85 -0.38 -13.77
C SER A 239 19.39 -1.85 -13.85
N ASP A 240 20.01 -2.65 -14.73
CA ASP A 240 19.69 -4.10 -14.88
C ASP A 240 19.99 -4.93 -13.62
N ALA A 241 20.86 -4.44 -12.74
CA ALA A 241 21.20 -5.05 -11.47
C ALA A 241 21.08 -4.00 -10.35
N PRO A 242 19.86 -3.57 -10.02
CA PRO A 242 19.65 -2.41 -9.20
C PRO A 242 19.91 -2.73 -7.72
N THR A 243 20.59 -1.80 -7.07
CA THR A 243 20.78 -1.78 -5.62
C THR A 243 19.45 -1.57 -4.90
N GLU A 244 19.39 -1.89 -3.60
CA GLU A 244 18.22 -1.58 -2.76
C GLU A 244 17.89 -0.07 -2.78
N GLN A 245 18.94 0.75 -2.77
CA GLN A 245 18.85 2.20 -2.84
C GLN A 245 18.18 2.71 -4.14
N GLU A 246 18.51 2.11 -5.29
CA GLU A 246 17.87 2.46 -6.56
C GLU A 246 16.39 2.03 -6.63
N ARG A 247 16.01 1.02 -5.83
CA ARG A 247 14.65 0.48 -5.75
C ARG A 247 13.78 1.23 -4.76
N ALA A 248 14.36 1.86 -3.74
CA ALA A 248 13.64 2.56 -2.68
C ALA A 248 13.17 3.95 -3.13
N TRP A 249 11.86 4.16 -3.06
CA TRP A 249 11.23 5.44 -3.41
C TRP A 249 10.23 5.84 -2.33
N PHE A 250 10.29 7.10 -1.90
CA PHE A 250 9.20 7.72 -1.17
C PHE A 250 7.95 7.73 -2.05
N PHE A 251 6.83 7.30 -1.48
CA PHE A 251 5.54 7.23 -2.14
C PHE A 251 4.51 8.04 -1.37
N LYS A 252 3.73 8.85 -2.10
CA LYS A 252 2.54 9.49 -1.57
C LYS A 252 1.41 9.46 -2.58
N LEU A 253 0.26 8.94 -2.18
CA LEU A 253 -0.97 8.90 -2.96
C LEU A 253 -2.05 9.74 -2.30
N PHE A 254 -2.65 10.60 -3.09
CA PHE A 254 -3.85 11.35 -2.75
C PHE A 254 -5.01 10.85 -3.62
N SER A 255 -6.11 10.50 -2.98
CA SER A 255 -7.31 9.99 -3.64
C SER A 255 -8.47 10.94 -3.36
N LEU A 256 -8.71 11.89 -4.28
CA LEU A 256 -9.85 12.81 -4.22
C LEU A 256 -11.06 12.16 -4.89
N ARG A 257 -12.20 12.19 -4.22
CA ARG A 257 -13.44 11.55 -4.68
C ARG A 257 -14.62 12.48 -4.43
N GLY A 258 -15.58 12.53 -5.34
CA GLY A 258 -16.76 13.37 -5.18
C GLY A 258 -17.79 13.21 -6.30
N MET A 259 -18.90 13.92 -6.15
CA MET A 259 -19.91 14.05 -7.20
C MET A 259 -19.70 15.37 -7.94
N LYS A 260 -19.72 15.33 -9.28
CA LYS A 260 -19.71 16.51 -10.13
C LYS A 260 -20.74 16.34 -11.24
N ASP A 261 -21.66 17.29 -11.36
CA ASP A 261 -22.71 17.30 -12.38
C ASP A 261 -23.50 15.98 -12.47
N GLY A 262 -23.75 15.36 -11.30
CA GLY A 262 -24.48 14.09 -11.18
C GLY A 262 -23.64 12.84 -11.46
N VAL A 263 -22.35 12.98 -11.78
CA VAL A 263 -21.43 11.88 -12.07
C VAL A 263 -20.42 11.73 -10.93
N GLU A 264 -20.21 10.51 -10.48
CA GLU A 264 -19.15 10.20 -9.52
C GLU A 264 -17.79 10.27 -10.23
N GLN A 265 -16.86 11.03 -9.64
CA GLN A 265 -15.52 11.25 -10.19
C GLN A 265 -14.46 11.00 -9.13
N MET A 266 -13.27 10.60 -9.60
CA MET A 266 -12.09 10.42 -8.78
C MET A 266 -10.86 11.04 -9.45
N CYS A 267 -9.93 11.54 -8.65
CA CYS A 267 -8.60 11.93 -9.07
C CYS A 267 -7.58 11.28 -8.12
N PHE A 268 -6.72 10.45 -8.68
CA PHE A 268 -5.53 9.94 -8.02
C PHE A 268 -4.35 10.83 -8.40
N PHE A 269 -3.72 11.45 -7.40
CA PHE A 269 -2.46 12.17 -7.56
C PHE A 269 -1.39 11.43 -6.78
N THR A 270 -0.38 10.91 -7.47
CA THR A 270 0.74 10.20 -6.88
C THR A 270 2.02 10.98 -7.06
N TYR A 271 2.80 11.04 -6.00
CA TYR A 271 4.14 11.57 -5.99
C TYR A 271 5.13 10.47 -5.59
N LEU A 272 6.12 10.25 -6.43
CA LEU A 272 7.23 9.33 -6.21
C LEU A 272 8.53 10.14 -6.16
N GLN A 273 9.40 9.88 -5.18
CA GLN A 273 10.71 10.51 -5.08
C GLN A 273 11.78 9.50 -4.62
N LYS A 274 12.98 9.51 -5.20
CA LYS A 274 14.09 8.67 -4.72
C LYS A 274 14.47 9.04 -3.29
N THR A 275 14.73 8.04 -2.45
CA THR A 275 15.01 8.21 -1.01
C THR A 275 16.35 8.89 -0.70
N ASP A 276 17.28 8.92 -1.67
CA ASP A 276 18.71 9.21 -1.41
C ASP A 276 19.22 10.54 -1.93
N GLU A 277 18.34 11.37 -2.49
CA GLU A 277 18.68 12.76 -2.75
C GLU A 277 18.50 13.56 -1.46
N GLY A 278 19.54 13.55 -0.63
CA GLY A 278 19.60 14.17 0.71
C GLY A 278 19.08 15.61 0.75
N GLY A 279 17.80 15.75 1.09
CA GLY A 279 17.12 17.04 1.13
C GLY A 279 15.70 16.94 1.69
N TRP A 280 15.58 16.48 2.95
CA TRP A 280 14.51 16.92 3.83
C TRP A 280 15.09 17.87 4.87
#